data_AF-A0A7K0MLV1-F1
#
_entry.id   AF-A0A7K0MLV1-F1
#
_cell.length_a   1.000
_cell.length_b   1.000
_cell.length_c   1.000
_cell.angle_alpha   90.00
_cell.angle_beta   90.00
_cell.angle_gamma   90.00
#
_symmetry.space_group_name_H-M   'P 1'
#
loop_
_entity.id
_entity.type
_entity.pdbx_description
1 polymer ?
#
loop_
_entity_poly.entity_id
_entity_poly.type
_entity_poly.pdbx_seq_one_letter_code
_entity_poly.pdbx_strand_id
1 'polypeptide(L)'
;MESVSRELLQTEQSASLNQHRPPDPTYIAIAHAWAAGEGFAEVVEAEELSGGDFVRTMKQLIDLLRQIATMAPSAQTRSSAEAAAKLLMRGVVAASSSVPGVAP
;
A
#
# COMPACT_ATOMS: atom_id res chain seq x y z
N MET A 1 -4.65 -13.85 -7.19
CA MET A 1 -3.69 -13.62 -6.07
C MET A 1 -3.67 -14.79 -5.11
N GLU A 2 -4.82 -15.24 -4.59
CA GLU A 2 -4.89 -16.39 -3.68
C GLU A 2 -4.31 -17.70 -4.26
N SER A 3 -4.55 -17.98 -5.54
CA SER A 3 -3.98 -19.16 -6.20
C SER A 3 -2.44 -19.14 -6.21
N VAL A 4 -1.85 -17.99 -6.54
CA VAL A 4 -0.39 -17.78 -6.55
C VAL A 4 0.20 -17.89 -5.15
N SER A 5 -0.44 -17.27 -4.14
CA SER A 5 0.00 -17.42 -2.75
C SER A 5 -0.06 -18.88 -2.29
N ARG A 6 -1.11 -19.61 -2.67
CA ARG A 6 -1.25 -21.04 -2.35
C ARG A 6 -0.18 -21.91 -3.02
N GLU A 7 0.14 -21.62 -4.28
CA GLU A 7 1.21 -22.30 -5.02
C GLU A 7 2.59 -22.03 -4.38
N LEU A 8 2.84 -20.77 -3.99
CA LEU A 8 4.07 -20.40 -3.31
C LEU A 8 4.18 -21.08 -1.94
N LEU A 9 3.11 -21.16 -1.16
CA LEU A 9 3.08 -21.88 0.12
C LEU A 9 3.44 -23.36 -0.05
N GLN A 10 2.90 -24.03 -1.07
CA GLN A 10 3.24 -25.44 -1.34
C GLN A 10 4.72 -25.61 -1.70
N THR A 11 5.28 -24.66 -2.44
CA THR A 11 6.70 -24.65 -2.81
C THR A 11 7.59 -24.44 -1.59
N GLU A 12 7.25 -23.46 -0.73
CA GLU A 12 7.95 -23.18 0.52
C GLU A 12 7.93 -24.40 1.47
N GLN A 13 6.77 -25.04 1.60
CA GLN A 13 6.59 -26.26 2.42
C GLN A 13 7.46 -27.41 1.91
N SER A 14 7.44 -27.66 0.59
CA SER A 14 8.24 -28.73 -0.03
C SER A 14 9.75 -28.49 0.13
N ALA A 15 10.16 -27.22 0.19
CA ALA A 15 11.54 -26.80 0.41
C ALA A 15 11.90 -26.67 1.91
N SER A 16 11.00 -27.01 2.84
CA SER A 16 11.19 -26.83 4.30
C SER A 16 11.56 -25.40 4.71
N LEU A 17 11.03 -24.40 4.00
CA LEU A 17 11.24 -22.98 4.30
C LEU A 17 10.16 -22.44 5.24
N ASN A 18 10.46 -21.28 5.85
CA ASN A 18 9.45 -20.50 6.55
C ASN A 18 8.38 -20.03 5.57
N GLN A 19 7.13 -20.27 5.91
CA GLN A 19 5.98 -19.93 5.08
C GLN A 19 5.62 -18.45 5.22
N HIS A 20 5.25 -17.82 4.11
CA HIS A 20 4.75 -16.45 4.16
C HIS A 20 3.33 -16.37 4.76
N ARG A 21 2.95 -15.17 5.21
CA ARG A 21 1.56 -14.88 5.57
C ARG A 21 0.76 -14.66 4.28
N PRO A 22 -0.47 -15.22 4.15
CA PRO A 22 -1.31 -14.95 2.99
C PRO A 22 -1.66 -13.46 2.86
N PRO A 23 -1.99 -12.98 1.64
CA PRO A 23 -2.47 -11.62 1.44
C PRO A 23 -3.70 -11.32 2.29
N ASP A 24 -3.70 -10.15 2.93
CA ASP A 24 -4.82 -9.63 3.72
C ASP A 24 -5.61 -8.60 2.91
N PRO A 25 -6.91 -8.83 2.62
CA PRO A 25 -7.71 -7.93 1.81
C PRO A 25 -8.23 -6.69 2.55
N THR A 26 -8.11 -6.62 3.88
CA THR A 26 -8.75 -5.60 4.72
C THR A 26 -8.40 -4.18 4.26
N TYR A 27 -7.14 -3.94 3.89
CA TYR A 27 -6.66 -2.61 3.47
C TYR A 27 -7.11 -2.14 2.09
N ILE A 28 -7.80 -2.98 1.30
CA ILE A 28 -8.22 -2.61 -0.06
C ILE A 28 -9.27 -1.49 0.00
N ALA A 29 -10.29 -1.63 0.84
CA ALA A 29 -11.35 -0.64 0.97
C ALA A 29 -10.80 0.71 1.50
N ILE A 30 -9.94 0.64 2.51
CA ILE A 30 -9.23 1.79 3.10
C ILE A 30 -8.42 2.57 2.05
N ALA A 31 -7.58 1.86 1.29
CA ALA A 31 -6.76 2.50 0.26
C ALA A 31 -7.62 3.14 -0.83
N HIS A 32 -8.73 2.49 -1.21
CA HIS A 32 -9.65 3.02 -2.20
C HIS A 32 -10.37 4.27 -1.71
N ALA A 33 -10.97 4.24 -0.52
CA ALA A 33 -11.62 5.38 0.13
C ALA A 33 -10.67 6.58 0.25
N TRP A 34 -9.44 6.32 0.70
CA TRP A 34 -8.40 7.35 0.76
C TRP A 34 -8.02 7.90 -0.62
N ALA A 35 -7.84 7.07 -1.64
CA ALA A 35 -7.57 7.55 -3.00
C ALA A 35 -8.75 8.35 -3.58
N ALA A 36 -9.99 8.02 -3.19
CA ALA A 36 -11.21 8.70 -3.62
C ALA A 36 -11.41 10.08 -2.94
N GLY A 37 -10.69 10.37 -1.87
CA GLY A 37 -10.67 11.69 -1.24
C GLY A 37 -11.23 11.75 0.19
N GLU A 38 -11.65 10.62 0.78
CA GLU A 38 -12.26 10.58 2.12
C GLU A 38 -11.35 11.13 3.24
N GLY A 39 -11.95 11.62 4.32
CA GLY A 39 -11.21 12.20 5.43
C GLY A 39 -10.37 11.17 6.19
N PHE A 40 -9.24 11.57 6.74
CA PHE A 40 -8.40 10.68 7.56
C PHE A 40 -9.14 10.12 8.77
N ALA A 41 -9.93 10.96 9.46
CA ALA A 41 -10.72 10.53 10.61
C ALA A 41 -11.75 9.45 10.22
N GLU A 42 -12.45 9.64 9.10
CA GLU A 42 -13.47 8.70 8.59
C GLU A 42 -12.85 7.34 8.27
N VAL A 43 -11.70 7.34 7.58
CA VAL A 43 -11.03 6.11 7.13
C VAL A 43 -10.43 5.32 8.28
N VAL A 44 -9.94 5.98 9.33
CA VAL A 44 -9.31 5.31 10.47
C VAL A 44 -10.34 4.78 11.47
N GLU A 45 -11.46 5.49 11.65
CA GLU A 45 -12.54 5.08 12.55
C GLU A 45 -13.27 3.84 12.03
N ALA A 46 -13.48 3.73 10.71
CA ALA A 46 -14.19 2.61 10.10
C ALA A 46 -13.53 1.23 10.34
N GLU A 47 -12.22 1.20 10.61
CA GLU A 47 -11.41 -0.03 10.55
C GLU A 47 -10.55 -0.24 11.81
N GLU A 48 -10.85 0.50 12.90
CA GLU A 48 -10.12 0.46 14.17
C GLU A 48 -8.59 0.61 14.02
N LEU A 49 -8.15 1.33 12.98
CA LEU A 49 -6.74 1.47 12.66
C LEU A 49 -6.07 2.48 13.59
N SER A 50 -4.77 2.28 13.86
CA SER A 50 -3.98 3.38 14.42
C SER A 50 -3.59 4.34 13.29
N GLY A 51 -3.51 5.64 13.60
CA GLY A 51 -3.05 6.64 12.62
C GLY A 51 -1.64 6.38 12.10
N GLY A 52 -0.77 5.81 12.94
CA GLY A 52 0.58 5.41 12.55
C GLY A 52 0.58 4.25 11.55
N ASP A 53 -0.24 3.22 11.79
CA ASP A 53 -0.37 2.06 10.89
C ASP A 53 -0.98 2.46 9.55
N PHE A 54 -1.95 3.37 9.56
CA PHE A 54 -2.50 3.94 8.33
C PHE A 54 -1.40 4.61 7.49
N VAL A 55 -0.66 5.56 8.06
CA VAL A 55 0.39 6.30 7.34
C VAL A 55 1.49 5.34 6.84
N ARG A 56 1.91 4.39 7.67
CA ARG A 56 2.91 3.40 7.31
C ARG A 56 2.44 2.54 6.13
N THR A 57 1.22 2.02 6.20
CA THR A 57 0.67 1.14 5.16
C THR A 57 0.46 1.89 3.85
N MET A 58 -0.03 3.13 3.89
CA MET A 58 -0.16 3.96 2.69
C MET A 58 1.19 4.24 2.03
N LYS A 59 2.24 4.53 2.81
CA LYS A 59 3.59 4.71 2.27
C LYS A 59 4.13 3.44 1.60
N GLN A 60 3.95 2.28 2.24
CA GLN A 60 4.34 1.00 1.65
C GLN A 60 3.60 0.72 0.34
N LEU A 61 2.29 0.99 0.28
CA LEU A 61 1.50 0.85 -0.94
C LEU A 61 1.97 1.81 -2.04
N ILE A 62 2.23 3.09 -1.70
CA ILE A 62 2.75 4.08 -2.65
C ILE A 62 4.09 3.63 -3.23
N ASP A 63 5.00 3.13 -2.40
CA ASP A 63 6.31 2.67 -2.86
C ASP A 63 6.20 1.43 -3.76
N LEU A 64 5.31 0.50 -3.44
CA LEU A 64 5.01 -0.64 -4.32
C LEU A 64 4.43 -0.18 -5.66
N LEU A 65 3.48 0.78 -5.65
CA LEU A 65 2.91 1.33 -6.88
C LEU A 65 3.96 2.02 -7.74
N ARG A 66 4.94 2.71 -7.15
CA ARG A 66 6.08 3.31 -7.87
C ARG A 66 6.97 2.26 -8.54
N GLN A 67 7.19 1.12 -7.87
CA GLN A 67 7.90 -0.01 -8.47
C GLN A 67 7.13 -0.58 -9.66
N ILE A 68 5.80 -0.78 -9.52
CA ILE A 68 4.93 -1.24 -10.61
C ILE A 68 4.94 -0.24 -11.77
N ALA A 69 4.89 1.06 -11.48
CA ALA A 69 4.97 2.13 -12.47
C ALA A 69 6.27 2.11 -13.28
N THR A 70 7.33 1.47 -12.76
CA THR A 70 8.61 1.32 -13.45
C THR A 70 8.73 -0.01 -14.18
N MET A 71 8.28 -1.11 -13.55
CA MET A 71 8.61 -2.47 -13.97
C MET A 71 7.50 -3.19 -14.74
N ALA A 72 6.25 -2.72 -14.69
CA ALA A 72 5.14 -3.43 -15.32
C ALA A 72 5.33 -3.51 -16.85
N PRO A 73 5.14 -4.68 -17.49
CA PRO A 73 5.28 -4.81 -18.94
C PRO A 73 4.33 -3.91 -19.74
N SER A 74 3.09 -3.77 -19.25
CA SER A 74 2.06 -2.94 -19.87
C SER A 74 2.21 -1.46 -19.53
N ALA A 75 2.22 -0.60 -20.56
CA ALA A 75 2.24 0.85 -20.39
C ALA A 75 1.00 1.37 -19.65
N GLN A 76 -0.17 0.78 -19.91
CA GLN A 76 -1.41 1.15 -19.23
C GLN A 76 -1.31 0.87 -17.72
N THR A 77 -0.78 -0.29 -17.35
CA THR A 77 -0.58 -0.64 -15.93
C THR A 77 0.39 0.32 -15.25
N ARG A 78 1.49 0.71 -15.93
CA ARG A 78 2.43 1.70 -15.39
C ARG A 78 1.76 3.04 -15.11
N SER A 79 0.98 3.54 -16.08
CA SER A 79 0.25 4.80 -15.94
C SER A 79 -0.78 4.76 -14.81
N SER A 80 -1.56 3.68 -14.70
CA SER A 80 -2.53 3.51 -13.61
C SER A 80 -1.85 3.46 -12.23
N ALA A 81 -0.70 2.79 -12.12
CA ALA A 81 0.05 2.72 -10.87
C ALA A 81 0.61 4.10 -10.46
N GLU A 82 1.14 4.87 -11.42
CA GLU A 82 1.63 6.22 -11.17
C GLU A 82 0.49 7.15 -10.72
N ALA A 83 -0.68 7.06 -11.35
CA ALA A 83 -1.86 7.84 -10.97
C ALA A 83 -2.33 7.49 -9.55
N ALA A 84 -2.41 6.20 -9.21
CA ALA A 84 -2.80 5.74 -7.88
C ALA A 84 -1.82 6.23 -6.80
N ALA A 85 -0.51 6.16 -7.06
CA ALA A 85 0.51 6.65 -6.13
C ALA A 85 0.35 8.15 -5.84
N LYS A 86 -0.02 8.96 -6.85
CA LYS A 86 -0.30 10.39 -6.68
C LYS A 86 -1.55 10.65 -5.85
N LEU A 87 -2.63 9.90 -6.07
CA LEU A 87 -3.88 10.04 -5.31
C LEU A 87 -3.71 9.71 -3.82
N LEU A 88 -2.91 8.68 -3.52
CA LEU A 88 -2.64 8.25 -2.14
C LEU A 88 -1.71 9.21 -1.39
N MET A 89 -0.84 9.94 -2.10
CA MET A 89 0.13 10.88 -1.52
C MET A 89 -0.51 12.24 -1.19
N ARG A 90 -1.37 12.28 -0.18
CA ARG A 90 -2.05 13.51 0.29
C ARG A 90 -2.14 13.59 1.81
N GLY A 91 -2.65 14.71 2.32
CA GLY A 91 -3.00 14.89 3.74
C GLY A 91 -1.90 14.46 4.72
N VAL A 92 -2.28 13.68 5.75
CA VAL A 92 -1.37 13.17 6.78
C VAL A 92 -0.23 12.31 6.22
N VAL A 93 -0.47 11.59 5.12
CA VAL A 93 0.54 10.75 4.46
C VAL A 93 1.66 11.62 3.88
N ALA A 94 1.28 12.68 3.15
CA ALA A 94 2.24 13.63 2.58
C ALA A 94 2.98 14.40 3.68
N ALA A 95 2.26 14.92 4.68
CA ALA A 95 2.84 15.70 5.78
C ALA A 95 3.88 14.90 6.60
N SER A 96 3.69 13.59 6.75
CA SER A 96 4.64 12.71 7.46
C SER A 96 5.96 12.45 6.70
N SER A 97 6.09 12.95 5.47
CA SER A 97 7.31 12.80 4.65
C SER A 97 8.17 14.05 4.64
N SER A 98 7.62 15.18 5.08
CA SER A 98 8.34 16.43 5.31
C SER A 98 8.95 16.44 6.70
N VAL A 99 10.29 16.36 6.78
CA VAL A 99 11.01 16.72 8.01
C VAL A 99 10.97 18.25 8.10
N PRO A 100 10.49 18.86 9.20
CA PRO A 100 10.68 20.29 9.42
C PRO A 100 12.19 20.55 9.46
N GLY A 101 12.71 21.27 8.47
CA GLY A 101 14.10 21.65 8.44
C GLY A 101 14.45 22.45 9.69
N VAL A 102 15.43 21.97 10.44
CA VAL A 102 16.22 22.83 11.33
C VAL A 102 16.88 23.86 10.42
N ALA A 103 16.43 25.12 10.52
CA ALA A 103 17.07 26.23 9.83
C ALA A 103 18.52 26.39 10.36
N PRO A 104 19.49 26.72 9.48
CA PRO A 104 20.85 27.04 9.92
C PRO A 104 20.89 28.31 10.80
#